data_AF-A0A1H9XIG2-F1
#
_entry.id   AF-A0A1H9XIG2-F1
#
_cell.length_a   1.000
_cell.length_b   1.000
_cell.length_c   1.000
_cell.angle_alpha   90.00
_cell.angle_beta   90.00
_cell.angle_gamma   90.00
#
_symmetry.space_group_name_H-M   'P 1'
#
loop_
_entity.id
_entity.type
_entity.pdbx_description
1 polymer ?
#
loop_
_entity_poly.entity_id
_entity_poly.type
_entity_poly.pdbx_seq_one_letter_code
_entity_poly.pdbx_strand_id
1 'polypeptide(L)'
;MDLKDSAVSDTCELRPVIGLTDGLAPADVETLTVNAIRLHRQLLDKADQLFQALPEEYRTGKITGGVQHLEYIEAMIEMHAQMSALNTLLGVLGYVPKMATN
;
A
#
# COMPACT_ATOMS: atom_id res chain seq x y z
N MET A 1 3.22 -26.41 28.07
CA MET A 1 3.17 -24.94 27.97
C MET A 1 2.79 -24.64 26.54
N ASP A 2 1.50 -24.42 26.32
CA ASP A 2 0.91 -24.14 25.02
C ASP A 2 1.43 -22.79 24.52
N LEU A 3 2.34 -22.81 23.55
CA LEU A 3 2.69 -21.64 22.76
C LEU A 3 1.46 -21.31 21.90
N LYS A 4 0.63 -20.43 22.42
CA LYS A 4 -0.31 -19.68 21.60
C LYS A 4 0.54 -18.89 20.61
N ASP A 5 0.58 -19.40 19.39
CA ASP A 5 1.07 -18.73 18.20
C ASP A 5 0.14 -17.52 17.94
N SER A 6 0.28 -16.50 18.79
CA SER A 6 -0.23 -15.17 18.50
C SER A 6 0.74 -14.61 17.49
N ALA A 7 0.60 -15.07 16.24
CA ALA A 7 1.05 -14.32 15.08
C ALA A 7 0.33 -12.98 15.17
N VAL A 8 0.94 -12.04 15.91
CA VAL A 8 0.80 -10.63 15.64
C VAL A 8 1.07 -10.56 14.15
N SER A 9 0.02 -10.28 13.38
CA SER A 9 0.19 -9.80 12.03
C SER A 9 1.13 -8.61 12.16
N ASP A 10 2.43 -8.83 11.99
CA ASP A 10 3.46 -7.81 11.89
C ASP A 10 3.24 -7.07 10.56
N THR A 11 2.03 -6.53 10.37
CA THR A 11 1.82 -5.41 9.49
C THR A 11 2.77 -4.36 9.99
N CYS A 12 3.70 -3.94 9.13
CA CYS A 12 4.60 -2.84 9.39
C CYS A 12 3.75 -1.58 9.63
N GLU A 13 3.28 -1.41 10.87
CA GLU A 13 2.46 -0.29 11.29
C GLU A 13 3.34 0.94 11.34
N LEU A 14 2.99 1.94 10.53
CA LEU A 14 3.68 3.22 10.54
C LEU A 14 3.26 3.99 11.80
N ARG A 15 3.91 3.69 12.94
CA ARG A 15 3.67 4.36 14.23
C ARG A 15 3.54 5.89 14.15
N PRO A 16 4.31 6.61 13.31
CA PRO A 16 4.11 8.05 13.14
C PRO A 16 2.71 8.43 12.65
N VAL A 17 2.08 7.63 11.78
CA VAL A 17 0.72 7.88 11.29
C VAL A 17 -0.29 7.84 12.44
N ILE A 18 -0.15 6.88 13.36
CA ILE A 18 -1.02 6.79 14.56
C ILE A 18 -0.98 8.11 15.34
N GLY A 19 0.24 8.61 15.63
CA GLY A 19 0.41 9.88 16.35
C GLY A 19 -0.07 11.10 15.57
N LEU A 20 0.07 11.12 14.24
CA LEU A 20 -0.43 12.21 13.38
C LEU A 20 -1.95 12.25 13.30
N THR A 21 -2.62 11.10 13.44
CA THR A 21 -4.07 11.00 13.41
C THR A 21 -4.73 11.08 14.78
N ASP A 22 -3.94 11.08 15.86
CA ASP A 22 -4.45 11.12 17.22
C ASP A 22 -5.23 12.42 17.48
N GLY A 23 -6.41 12.29 18.10
CA GLY A 23 -7.32 13.41 18.36
C GLY A 23 -8.09 13.95 17.15
N LEU A 24 -7.89 13.44 15.92
CA LEU A 24 -8.72 13.81 14.77
C LEU A 24 -10.15 13.30 14.91
N ALA A 25 -11.10 14.02 14.31
CA ALA A 25 -12.47 13.53 14.21
C ALA A 25 -12.52 12.27 13.32
N PRO A 26 -13.37 11.27 13.62
CA PRO A 26 -13.46 10.04 12.83
C PRO A 26 -13.72 10.29 11.33
N ALA A 27 -14.50 11.31 10.99
CA ALA A 27 -14.79 11.69 9.61
C ALA A 27 -13.55 12.19 8.84
N ASP A 28 -12.60 12.82 9.53
CA ASP A 28 -11.35 13.29 8.92
C ASP A 28 -10.42 12.11 8.66
N VAL A 29 -10.31 11.17 9.61
CA VAL A 29 -9.56 9.92 9.44
C VAL A 29 -10.17 9.07 8.31
N GLU A 30 -11.50 8.99 8.22
CA GLU A 30 -12.20 8.33 7.12
C GLU A 30 -11.85 8.98 5.77
N THR A 31 -11.87 10.31 5.70
CA THR A 31 -11.51 11.07 4.49
C THR A 31 -10.07 10.78 4.05
N LEU A 32 -9.11 10.79 4.98
CA LEU A 32 -7.71 10.44 4.72
C LEU A 32 -7.59 9.00 4.21
N THR A 33 -8.33 8.08 4.81
CA THR A 33 -8.33 6.66 4.45
C THR A 33 -8.89 6.45 3.06
N VAL A 34 -10.02 7.08 2.70
CA VAL A 34 -10.59 7.02 1.35
C VAL A 34 -9.63 7.57 0.31
N ASN A 35 -8.96 8.69 0.60
CA ASN A 35 -7.95 9.25 -0.30
C ASN A 35 -6.74 8.32 -0.45
N ALA A 36 -6.29 7.68 0.63
CA ALA A 36 -5.22 6.69 0.59
C ALA A 36 -5.62 5.46 -0.23
N ILE A 37 -6.87 4.98 -0.17
CA ILE A 37 -7.33 3.87 -1.03
C ILE A 37 -7.30 4.28 -2.51
N ARG A 38 -7.76 5.50 -2.84
CA ARG A 38 -7.72 6.00 -4.22
C ARG A 38 -6.28 6.09 -4.74
N LEU A 39 -5.38 6.64 -3.94
CA LEU A 39 -3.96 6.73 -4.29
C LEU A 39 -3.35 5.34 -4.47
N HIS A 40 -3.66 4.39 -3.58
CA HIS A 40 -3.17 3.02 -3.69
C HIS A 40 -3.53 2.39 -5.04
N ARG A 41 -4.79 2.54 -5.46
CA ARG A 41 -5.26 2.04 -6.76
C ARG A 41 -4.54 2.70 -7.93
N GLN A 42 -4.32 4.01 -7.88
CA GLN A 42 -3.55 4.71 -8.92
C GLN A 42 -2.10 4.22 -9.01
N LEU A 43 -1.45 3.95 -7.87
CA LEU A 43 -0.10 3.41 -7.83
C LEU A 43 -0.04 1.98 -8.38
N LEU A 44 -1.03 1.15 -8.04
CA LEU A 44 -1.18 -0.19 -8.58
C LEU A 44 -1.35 -0.16 -10.11
N ASP A 45 -2.25 0.69 -10.62
CA ASP A 45 -2.50 0.83 -12.06
C ASP A 45 -1.22 1.28 -12.79
N LYS A 46 -0.46 2.23 -12.22
CA LYS A 46 0.83 2.68 -12.76
C LYS A 46 1.85 1.54 -12.79
N ALA A 47 1.98 0.79 -11.70
CA ALA A 47 2.92 -0.32 -11.60
C ALA A 47 2.58 -1.44 -12.59
N ASP A 48 1.29 -1.78 -12.76
CA ASP A 48 0.85 -2.76 -13.76
C ASP A 48 1.14 -2.28 -15.19
N GLN A 49 0.85 -1.01 -15.51
CA GLN A 49 1.20 -0.45 -16.82
C GLN A 49 2.70 -0.55 -17.12
N LEU A 50 3.56 -0.23 -16.14
CA LEU A 50 5.01 -0.38 -16.28
C LEU A 50 5.41 -1.85 -16.46
N PHE A 51 4.80 -2.77 -15.71
CA PHE A 51 5.03 -4.20 -15.88
C PHE A 51 4.64 -4.70 -17.27
N GLN A 52 3.47 -4.33 -17.77
CA GLN A 52 3.00 -4.73 -19.11
C GLN A 52 3.88 -4.16 -20.22
N ALA A 53 4.51 -3.00 -20.00
CA ALA A 53 5.44 -2.38 -20.94
C ALA A 53 6.83 -3.03 -20.94
N LEU A 54 7.17 -3.87 -19.96
CA LEU A 54 8.45 -4.58 -19.93
C LEU A 54 8.53 -5.66 -21.02
N PRO A 55 9.69 -5.85 -21.66
CA PRO A 55 9.96 -7.00 -22.50
C PRO A 55 9.69 -8.33 -21.79
N GLU A 56 9.34 -9.37 -22.54
CA GLU A 56 9.00 -10.68 -21.99
C GLU A 56 10.13 -11.28 -21.15
N GLU A 57 11.38 -11.05 -21.54
CA GLU A 57 12.55 -11.54 -20.82
C GLU A 57 12.66 -10.93 -19.41
N TYR A 58 12.27 -9.67 -19.23
CA TYR A 58 12.19 -9.04 -17.91
C TYR A 58 11.02 -9.62 -17.10
N ARG A 59 9.83 -9.74 -17.71
CA ARG A 59 8.63 -10.27 -17.02
C ARG A 59 8.79 -11.72 -16.58
N THR A 60 9.55 -12.52 -17.34
CA THR A 60 9.88 -13.91 -17.00
C THR A 60 11.12 -14.05 -16.12
N GLY A 61 11.78 -12.95 -15.75
CA GLY A 61 12.96 -12.95 -14.89
C GLY A 61 14.25 -13.46 -15.55
N LYS A 62 14.28 -13.58 -16.88
CA LYS A 62 15.49 -13.99 -17.63
C LYS A 62 16.56 -12.91 -17.64
N ILE A 63 16.15 -11.64 -17.62
CA ILE A 63 17.05 -10.48 -17.52
C ILE A 63 16.59 -9.53 -16.41
N THR A 64 17.55 -8.81 -15.82
CA THR A 64 17.33 -7.86 -14.73
C THR A 64 18.19 -6.60 -14.92
N GLY A 65 17.94 -5.55 -14.12
CA GLY A 65 18.57 -4.24 -14.28
C GLY A 65 18.15 -3.43 -15.52
N GLY A 66 18.78 -2.28 -15.71
CA GLY A 66 18.41 -1.33 -16.78
C GLY A 66 17.28 -0.38 -16.37
N VAL A 67 17.20 0.76 -17.07
CA VAL A 67 16.34 1.90 -16.69
C VAL A 67 14.87 1.50 -16.55
N GLN A 68 14.33 0.78 -17.54
CA GLN A 68 12.91 0.41 -17.56
C GLN A 68 12.53 -0.55 -16.42
N HIS A 69 13.40 -1.51 -16.11
CA HIS A 69 13.14 -2.45 -15.02
C HIS A 69 13.29 -1.79 -13.65
N LEU A 70 14.25 -0.88 -13.49
CA LEU A 70 14.38 -0.09 -12.26
C LEU A 70 13.18 0.83 -12.05
N GLU A 71 12.65 1.47 -13.10
CA GLU A 71 11.44 2.29 -13.03
C GLU A 71 10.22 1.49 -12.57
N TYR A 72 10.03 0.27 -13.08
CA TYR A 72 9.00 -0.64 -12.59
C TYR A 72 9.20 -0.99 -11.10
N ILE A 73 10.43 -1.29 -10.69
CA ILE A 73 10.75 -1.61 -9.29
C ILE A 73 10.47 -0.41 -8.38
N GLU A 74 10.84 0.80 -8.78
CA GLU A 74 10.55 2.02 -8.03
C GLU A 74 9.05 2.24 -7.85
N ALA A 75 8.25 2.01 -8.91
CA ALA A 75 6.79 2.08 -8.81
C ALA A 75 6.22 1.01 -7.86
N MET A 76 6.76 -0.21 -7.87
CA MET A 76 6.37 -1.27 -6.93
C MET A 76 6.74 -0.92 -5.48
N ILE A 77 7.91 -0.33 -5.24
CA ILE A 77 8.33 0.16 -3.92
C ILE A 77 7.37 1.25 -3.43
N GLU A 78 7.05 2.23 -4.28
CA GLU A 78 6.10 3.30 -3.97
C GLU A 78 4.72 2.74 -3.59
N MET A 79 4.19 1.81 -4.39
CA MET A 79 2.91 1.15 -4.13
C MET A 79 2.90 0.40 -2.79
N HIS A 80 3.95 -0.37 -2.49
CA HIS A 80 4.04 -1.15 -1.24
C HIS A 80 4.28 -0.25 -0.01
N ALA A 81 5.09 0.79 -0.12
CA ALA A 81 5.28 1.77 0.95
C ALA A 81 3.95 2.46 1.29
N GLN A 82 3.18 2.85 0.25
CA GLN A 82 1.88 3.45 0.43
C GLN A 82 0.85 2.46 1.01
N MET A 83 0.92 1.16 0.67
CA MET A 83 0.07 0.12 1.27
C MET A 83 0.28 0.01 2.79
N SER A 84 1.50 0.14 3.29
CA SER A 84 1.78 0.18 4.73
C SER A 84 1.08 1.36 5.43
N ALA A 85 1.07 2.54 4.78
CA ALA A 85 0.33 3.70 5.29
C ALA A 85 -1.18 3.47 5.27
N LEU A 86 -1.72 2.90 4.19
CA LEU A 86 -3.14 2.57 4.09
C LEU A 86 -3.57 1.56 5.17
N ASN A 87 -2.80 0.49 5.36
CA ASN A 87 -3.09 -0.51 6.40
C ASN A 87 -3.09 0.11 7.80
N THR A 88 -2.16 1.04 8.07
CA THR A 88 -2.12 1.77 9.34
C THR A 88 -3.37 2.65 9.52
N LEU A 89 -3.79 3.38 8.48
CA LEU A 89 -5.01 4.20 8.52
C LEU A 89 -6.27 3.36 8.73
N LEU A 90 -6.36 2.19 8.09
CA LEU A 90 -7.46 1.24 8.30
C LEU A 90 -7.48 0.71 9.73
N GLY A 91 -6.32 0.44 10.31
CA GLY A 91 -6.19 0.05 11.72
C GLY A 91 -6.66 1.14 12.68
N VAL A 92 -6.28 2.40 12.43
CA VAL A 92 -6.75 3.56 13.21
C VAL A 92 -8.25 3.77 13.06
N LEU A 93 -8.79 3.66 11.84
CA LEU A 93 -10.21 3.85 11.56
C LEU A 93 -11.08 2.72 12.11
N GLY A 94 -10.54 1.50 12.17
CA GLY A 94 -11.20 0.30 12.69
C GLY A 94 -12.16 -0.39 11.71
N TYR A 95 -12.31 0.13 10.49
CA TYR A 95 -13.11 -0.48 9.42
C TYR A 95 -12.63 -0.04 8.03
N VAL A 96 -13.05 -0.74 6.98
CA VAL A 96 -12.81 -0.33 5.59
C VAL A 96 -13.96 0.59 5.15
N PRO A 97 -13.70 1.85 4.79
CA PRO A 97 -14.75 2.79 4.43
C PRO A 97 -15.38 2.41 3.09
N LYS A 98 -16.68 2.67 2.95
CA LYS A 98 -17.39 2.44 1.69
C LYS A 98 -16.93 3.46 0.67
N MET A 99 -16.38 2.98 -0.43
CA MET A 99 -16.11 3.84 -1.58
C MET A 99 -17.38 3.97 -2.42
N ALA A 100 -17.77 5.20 -2.75
CA ALA A 100 -18.75 5.41 -3.81
C ALA A 100 -18.20 4.82 -5.11
N THR A 101 -18.94 3.89 -5.71
CA THR A 101 -18.72 3.46 -7.09
C THR A 101 -19.24 4.58 -7.97
N ASN A 102 -18.33 5.38 -8.55
CA ASN A 102 -18.68 6.24 -9.68
C ASN A 102 -18.79 5.40 -10.95
#